data_AF-A0A9D7PZI8-F1
#
_entry.id   AF-A0A9D7PZI8-F1
#
_cell.length_a   1.000
_cell.length_b   1.000
_cell.length_c   1.000
_cell.angle_alpha   90.00
_cell.angle_beta   90.00
_cell.angle_gamma   90.00
#
_symmetry.space_group_name_H-M   'P 1'
#
loop_
_entity.id
_entity.type
_entity.pdbx_description
1 polymer ?
#
loop_
_entity_poly.entity_id
_entity_poly.type
_entity_poly.pdbx_seq_one_letter_code
_entity_poly.pdbx_strand_id
1 'polypeptide(L)'
;MYGKIGFATAFSNNSLTGGGNYMGSEVNFEMKYNVKVFLTLGVHAAYMMTGDFYDSPQSTYTGEKPKDPWTFFTTLSWLMF
;
A
#
# COMPACT_ATOMS: atom_id res chain seq x y z
N MET A 1 -16.56 14.63 -8.77
CA MET A 1 -15.34 13.78 -8.73
C MET A 1 -14.55 14.17 -7.51
N TYR A 2 -14.05 13.20 -6.75
CA TYR A 2 -13.17 13.48 -5.61
C TYR A 2 -12.06 12.44 -5.57
N GLY A 3 -10.90 12.82 -5.04
CA GLY A 3 -9.75 11.94 -4.94
C GLY A 3 -8.99 12.22 -3.67
N LYS A 4 -8.24 11.23 -3.23
CA LYS A 4 -7.42 11.26 -2.03
C LYS A 4 -6.07 10.65 -2.35
N ILE A 5 -5.02 11.30 -1.90
CA ILE A 5 -3.69 10.70 -1.82
C ILE A 5 -3.33 10.54 -0.35
N GLY A 6 -2.65 9.46 -0.01
CA GLY A 6 -2.22 9.13 1.34
C GLY A 6 -0.78 8.66 1.31
N PHE A 7 -0.06 8.98 2.39
CA PHE A 7 1.30 8.53 2.62
C PHE A 7 1.37 7.90 4.01
N ALA A 8 2.08 6.78 4.12
CA ALA A 8 2.32 6.12 5.39
C ALA A 8 3.80 5.70 5.47
N THR A 9 4.33 5.65 6.69
CA THR A 9 5.69 5.16 6.94
C THR A 9 5.69 4.35 8.22
N ALA A 10 6.49 3.29 8.27
CA ALA A 10 6.48 2.33 9.35
C ALA A 10 7.90 2.00 9.85
N PHE A 11 8.04 1.97 11.17
CA PHE A 11 9.26 1.61 11.88
C PHE A 11 8.99 0.45 12.85
N SER A 12 9.92 -0.49 12.93
CA SER A 12 9.93 -1.56 13.91
C SER A 12 10.64 -1.08 15.19
N ASN A 13 10.11 -1.47 16.34
CA ASN A 13 10.74 -1.19 17.63
C ASN A 13 11.93 -2.13 17.93
N ASN A 14 12.05 -3.24 17.17
CA ASN A 14 13.16 -4.19 17.27
C ASN A 14 13.82 -4.37 15.90
N SER A 15 15.15 -4.26 15.87
CA SER A 15 15.97 -4.58 14.70
C SER A 15 16.34 -6.07 14.71
N LEU A 16 16.23 -6.72 13.55
CA LEU A 16 16.76 -8.06 13.34
C LEU A 16 18.26 -7.96 13.02
N THR A 17 19.05 -8.96 13.44
CA THR A 17 20.48 -8.99 13.11
C THR A 17 20.69 -8.96 11.60
N GLY A 18 21.48 -8.01 11.11
CA GLY A 18 21.73 -7.82 9.68
C GLY A 18 20.69 -6.97 8.92
N GLY A 19 19.73 -6.35 9.61
CA GLY A 19 18.80 -5.37 9.04
C GLY A 19 18.61 -4.15 9.94
N GLY A 20 17.85 -3.17 9.46
CA GLY A 20 17.52 -1.95 10.21
C GLY A 20 16.16 -1.98 10.90
N ASN A 21 15.69 -0.80 11.29
CA ASN A 21 14.39 -0.60 11.95
C ASN A 21 13.33 -0.03 11.01
N TYR A 22 13.70 0.39 9.80
CA TYR A 22 12.78 1.02 8.87
C TYR A 22 12.11 -0.06 8.02
N MET A 23 10.80 -0.27 8.24
CA MET A 23 10.04 -1.30 7.50
C MET A 23 9.72 -0.84 6.08
N GLY A 24 9.40 0.44 5.91
CA GLY A 24 9.08 0.97 4.59
C GLY A 24 8.14 2.15 4.62
N SER A 25 7.83 2.66 3.43
CA SER A 25 6.83 3.70 3.23
C SER A 25 5.86 3.31 2.14
N GLU A 26 4.63 3.78 2.24
CA GLU A 26 3.57 3.46 1.31
C GLU A 26 2.92 4.74 0.78
N VAL A 27 2.62 4.74 -0.51
CA VAL A 27 1.85 5.77 -1.20
C VAL A 27 0.55 5.16 -1.67
N ASN A 28 -0.56 5.77 -1.29
CA ASN A 28 -1.91 5.37 -1.65
C ASN A 28 -2.57 6.45 -2.47
N PHE A 29 -3.20 6.07 -3.57
CA PHE A 29 -3.98 6.94 -4.44
C PHE A 29 -5.39 6.37 -4.60
N GLU A 30 -6.39 7.23 -4.40
CA GLU A 30 -7.80 6.93 -4.59
C GLU A 30 -8.46 8.03 -5.42
N MET A 31 -9.26 7.64 -6.41
CA MET A 31 -10.12 8.53 -7.18
C MET A 31 -11.51 7.92 -7.29
N LYS A 32 -12.55 8.72 -7.03
CA LYS A 32 -13.96 8.30 -7.13
C LYS A 32 -14.75 9.25 -8.01
N TYR A 33 -15.53 8.65 -8.91
CA TYR A 33 -16.39 9.33 -9.86
C TYR A 33 -17.82 8.79 -9.78
N ASN A 34 -18.78 9.67 -9.48
CA ASN A 34 -20.20 9.34 -9.45
C ASN A 34 -20.73 9.38 -10.89
N VAL A 35 -21.05 8.21 -11.44
CA VAL A 35 -21.57 8.05 -12.80
C VAL A 35 -23.07 8.37 -12.86
N LYS A 36 -23.83 7.94 -11.85
CA LYS A 36 -25.27 8.21 -11.68
C LYS A 36 -25.63 8.35 -10.20
N VAL A 37 -26.87 8.76 -9.91
CA VAL A 37 -27.44 8.70 -8.57
C VAL A 37 -27.32 7.24 -8.10
N PHE A 38 -26.46 7.00 -7.11
CA PHE A 38 -26.11 5.70 -6.54
C PHE A 38 -25.08 4.82 -7.27
N LEU A 39 -24.51 5.23 -8.42
CA LEU A 39 -23.46 4.47 -9.10
C LEU A 39 -22.11 5.21 -9.00
N THR A 40 -21.15 4.63 -8.31
CA THR A 40 -19.80 5.19 -8.12
C THR A 40 -18.75 4.27 -8.72
N LEU A 41 -17.91 4.81 -9.60
CA LEU A 41 -16.69 4.19 -10.09
C LEU A 41 -15.51 4.69 -9.25
N GLY A 42 -14.78 3.78 -8.61
CA GLY A 42 -13.54 4.07 -7.89
C GLY A 42 -12.33 3.48 -8.61
N VAL A 43 -11.21 4.17 -8.51
CA VAL A 43 -9.88 3.74 -8.97
C VAL A 43 -8.94 3.89 -7.79
N HIS A 44 -8.16 2.85 -7.50
CA HIS A 44 -7.25 2.80 -6.38
C HIS A 44 -5.90 2.25 -6.84
N ALA A 45 -4.83 2.89 -6.42
CA ALA A 45 -3.46 2.44 -6.66
C ALA A 45 -2.67 2.56 -5.36
N ALA A 46 -1.86 1.57 -5.03
CA ALA A 46 -0.96 1.64 -3.88
C ALA A 46 0.43 1.13 -4.27
N TYR A 47 1.45 1.76 -3.71
CA TYR A 47 2.85 1.42 -3.94
C TYR A 47 3.59 1.44 -2.60
N MET A 48 4.26 0.34 -2.27
CA MET A 48 5.03 0.20 -1.04
C MET A 48 6.52 0.11 -1.37
N MET A 49 7.29 0.99 -0.74
CA MET A 49 8.74 1.03 -0.76
C MET A 49 9.26 0.25 0.45
N THR A 50 9.92 -0.86 0.22
CA THR A 50 10.50 -1.71 1.27
C THR A 50 11.74 -1.07 1.88
N GLY A 51 11.81 -1.04 3.20
CA GLY A 51 12.91 -0.45 3.96
C GLY A 51 14.08 -1.41 4.21
N ASP A 52 14.97 -1.00 5.12
CA ASP A 52 16.17 -1.73 5.52
C ASP A 52 15.90 -2.86 6.51
N PHE A 53 14.71 -2.90 7.12
CA PHE A 53 14.25 -3.99 7.97
C PHE A 53 14.26 -5.32 7.21
N TYR A 54 13.92 -5.26 5.92
CA TYR A 54 13.86 -6.43 5.05
C TYR A 54 15.23 -6.89 4.52
N ASP A 55 16.30 -6.18 4.84
CA ASP A 55 17.67 -6.59 4.47
C ASP A 55 18.15 -7.76 5.36
N SER A 56 17.54 -7.94 6.55
CA SER A 56 17.84 -9.10 7.40
C SER A 56 17.22 -10.38 6.79
N PRO A 57 17.99 -11.46 6.59
CA PRO A 57 17.45 -12.75 6.11
C PRO A 57 16.46 -13.39 7.08
N GLN A 58 16.36 -12.91 8.32
CA GLN A 58 15.38 -13.37 9.31
C GLN A 58 14.04 -12.65 9.19
N SER A 59 13.98 -11.56 8.40
CA SER A 59 12.76 -10.76 8.20
C SER A 59 11.77 -11.41 7.22
N THR A 60 12.24 -12.34 6.38
CA THR A 60 11.43 -13.01 5.37
C THR A 60 11.65 -14.52 5.41
N TYR A 61 10.64 -15.29 5.02
CA TYR A 61 10.75 -16.75 4.95
C TYR A 61 11.76 -17.22 3.90
N THR A 62 11.91 -16.47 2.80
CA THR A 62 12.85 -16.77 1.73
C THR A 62 14.27 -16.31 2.02
N GLY A 63 14.47 -15.48 3.05
CA GLY A 63 15.76 -14.86 3.37
C GLY A 63 16.20 -13.77 2.39
N GLU A 64 15.34 -13.41 1.43
CA GLU A 64 15.58 -12.35 0.46
C GLU A 64 14.70 -11.13 0.74
N LYS A 65 15.21 -9.94 0.42
CA LYS A 65 14.45 -8.71 0.49
C LYS A 65 13.27 -8.77 -0.51
N PRO A 66 12.02 -8.51 -0.08
CA PRO A 66 10.90 -8.42 -1.00
C PRO A 66 11.12 -7.25 -1.96
N LYS A 67 10.79 -7.45 -3.24
CA LYS A 67 10.71 -6.34 -4.18
C LYS A 67 9.52 -5.45 -3.82
N ASP A 68 9.68 -4.15 -4.02
CA ASP A 68 8.66 -3.12 -3.75
C ASP A 68 7.30 -3.50 -4.36
N PRO A 69 6.31 -3.90 -3.54
CA PRO A 69 5.03 -4.36 -4.05
C PRO A 69 4.13 -3.18 -4.42
N TRP A 70 3.29 -3.40 -5.42
CA TRP A 70 2.31 -2.43 -5.87
C TRP A 70 1.00 -3.13 -6.23
N THR A 71 -0.10 -2.38 -6.15
CA THR A 71 -1.42 -2.86 -6.53
C THR A 71 -2.22 -1.77 -7.23
N PHE A 72 -3.12 -2.19 -8.10
CA PHE A 72 -4.05 -1.33 -8.80
C PHE A 72 -5.38 -2.06 -8.92
N PHE A 73 -6.46 -1.40 -8.56
CA PHE A 73 -7.79 -1.98 -8.70
C PHE A 73 -8.85 -0.89 -8.93
N THR A 74 -9.95 -1.32 -9.52
CA THR A 74 -11.13 -0.49 -9.73
C THR A 74 -12.31 -1.06 -8.97
N THR A 75 -13.20 -0.18 -8.53
CA THR A 75 -14.40 -0.55 -7.78
C THR A 75 -15.62 0.03 -8.49
N LEU A 76 -16.68 -0.75 -8.59
CA LEU A 76 -17.98 -0.27 -9.04
C LEU A 76 -18.98 -0.50 -7.91
N SER A 77 -19.42 0.58 -7.28
CA SER A 77 -20.38 0.53 -6.17
C SER A 77 -21.73 1.03 -6.65
N TRP A 78 -22.76 0.19 -6.54
CA TRP A 78 -24.15 0.56 -6.82
C TRP A 78 -25.02 0.33 -5.59
N LEU A 79 -25.65 1.40 -5.09
CA LEU A 79 -26.71 1.29 -4.09
C LEU A 79 -28.06 1.05 -4.80
N MET A 80 -28.61 -0.15 -4.66
CA MET A 80 -29.99 -0.47 -5.06
C MET A 80 -30.86 -0.66 -3.81
N PHE A 81 -32.10 -0.21 -3.88
CA PHE A 81 -33.14 -0.37 -2.86
C PHE A 81 -34.31 -1.15 -3.45
#